data_AF-A0A956M318-F1
#
_entry.id   AF-A0A956M318-F1
#
_cell.length_a   1.000
_cell.length_b   1.000
_cell.length_c   1.000
_cell.angle_alpha   90.00
_cell.angle_beta   90.00
_cell.angle_gamma   90.00
#
_symmetry.space_group_name_H-M   'P 1'
#
loop_
_entity.id
_entity.type
_entity.pdbx_description
1 polymer ?
#
loop_
_entity_poly.entity_id
_entity_poly.type
_entity_poly.pdbx_seq_one_letter_code
_entity_poly.pdbx_strand_id
1 'polypeptide(L)'
;EVYSSCDNFGIPAEDCTGVTNFTPLLDNVSIGFTRAPDAPLVSFSPASTTRYRDTFAADGTLSPTSTANCDATNNVNLGNTPPFVQGDSLLVTGPVSTLSTRWESRLWFRVARKGPAQDQIAGYATWRDRVSDGQDIENGSFAYAWMDSFQTYSNPGGTPARNKFVTYFREDDDDYDPGAGELKTGNEILPDGVFVPGSRLEYFVTANYIGNADNYLLPDTSGGNYFEIRFLPEYRDDGGVWKFPALLHIDAGFVGEKMDRMLNVALNGAAPSDPIPAYPAWDRYDNIGGACCWKIPFARDGDPRSTSGITARQLLGYRGVIFSGGGQPTPAWSIDWDLLCSWLSALHCEGEGSPRGLIFHGDRAGTGIISAGPYYLLPRLGVAPDFDSYRTVSGDDNYCVRIEDVAGSSYPPTAAVDAWGSGCPDLKGYEVLSPAASGVGSRAYENVGTGQVTEYQQITNDVNDPILGTYRTVVSSVSYDHLSVREQGDECTQTFDRIVEAGAAELSAALNWIFGGNVPGLHED
;
A
#
# COMPACT_ATOMS: atom_id res chain seq x y z
N GLU A 1 25.15 4.06 -24.15
CA GLU A 1 25.76 3.02 -24.98
C GLU A 1 24.76 1.89 -25.13
N VAL A 2 24.51 1.46 -26.37
CA VAL A 2 23.58 0.36 -26.66
C VAL A 2 24.41 -0.80 -27.17
N TYR A 3 24.36 -1.93 -26.48
CA TYR A 3 25.07 -3.14 -26.89
C TYR A 3 24.07 -4.15 -27.45
N SER A 4 24.30 -4.60 -28.68
CA SER A 4 23.58 -5.74 -29.25
C SER A 4 24.41 -6.98 -28.98
N SER A 5 23.98 -7.83 -28.04
CA SER A 5 24.64 -9.10 -27.74
C SER A 5 23.70 -10.27 -28.06
N CYS A 6 24.21 -11.20 -28.86
CA CYS A 6 23.54 -12.46 -29.14
C CYS A 6 23.66 -13.49 -28.02
N ASP A 7 24.75 -13.38 -27.24
CA ASP A 7 25.21 -14.43 -26.34
C ASP A 7 24.28 -14.58 -25.12
N ASN A 8 23.59 -13.50 -24.73
CA ASN A 8 22.70 -13.48 -23.57
C ASN A 8 21.31 -14.09 -23.83
N PHE A 9 20.90 -14.23 -25.09
CA PHE A 9 19.61 -14.83 -25.47
C PHE A 9 19.72 -16.32 -25.82
N GLY A 10 20.89 -16.93 -25.62
CA GLY A 10 21.12 -18.34 -25.95
C GLY A 10 21.02 -18.63 -27.45
N ILE A 11 21.18 -17.61 -28.30
CA ILE A 11 21.19 -17.77 -29.75
C ILE A 11 22.55 -18.40 -30.13
N PRO A 12 22.58 -19.56 -30.83
CA PRO A 12 23.81 -20.17 -31.28
C PRO A 12 24.67 -19.18 -32.08
N ALA A 13 25.98 -19.20 -31.87
CA ALA A 13 26.89 -18.23 -32.49
C ALA A 13 26.82 -18.24 -34.03
N GLU A 14 26.54 -19.41 -34.64
CA GLU A 14 26.27 -19.54 -36.08
C GLU A 14 25.04 -18.78 -36.59
N ASP A 15 24.04 -18.51 -35.75
CA ASP A 15 22.83 -17.75 -36.12
C ASP A 15 23.02 -16.23 -35.97
N CYS A 16 24.14 -15.79 -35.38
CA CYS A 16 24.49 -14.37 -35.23
C CYS A 16 25.26 -13.82 -36.43
N THR A 17 24.56 -13.84 -37.55
CA THR A 17 25.06 -13.43 -38.87
C THR A 17 25.17 -11.91 -39.05
N GLY A 18 24.72 -11.12 -38.07
CA GLY A 18 24.64 -9.66 -38.17
C GLY A 18 23.55 -9.14 -39.11
N VAL A 19 22.74 -10.04 -39.69
CA VAL A 19 21.59 -9.72 -40.56
C VAL A 19 20.32 -10.04 -39.78
N THR A 20 19.60 -9.01 -39.31
CA THR A 20 18.31 -9.18 -38.62
C THR A 20 17.16 -8.78 -39.54
N ASN A 21 16.21 -9.69 -39.73
CA ASN A 21 14.92 -9.49 -40.43
C ASN A 21 13.74 -9.41 -39.43
N PHE A 22 14.02 -9.16 -38.16
CA PHE A 22 13.09 -8.92 -37.06
C PHE A 22 13.54 -7.71 -36.24
N THR A 23 12.63 -7.12 -35.44
CA THR A 23 12.87 -5.96 -34.56
C THR A 23 14.18 -6.15 -33.78
N PRO A 24 15.08 -5.14 -33.73
CA PRO A 24 16.38 -5.29 -33.07
C PRO A 24 16.20 -5.72 -31.61
N LEU A 25 16.86 -6.83 -31.24
CA LEU A 25 16.97 -7.27 -29.86
C LEU A 25 17.94 -6.32 -29.15
N LEU A 26 17.40 -5.34 -28.44
CA LEU A 26 18.17 -4.45 -27.59
C LEU A 26 18.34 -5.11 -26.23
N ASP A 27 19.56 -5.53 -25.91
CA ASP A 27 19.93 -5.92 -24.55
C ASP A 27 20.67 -4.76 -23.89
N ASN A 28 20.53 -4.61 -22.57
CA ASN A 28 21.38 -3.78 -21.74
C ASN A 28 21.55 -2.33 -22.26
N VAL A 29 20.43 -1.66 -22.55
CA VAL A 29 20.42 -0.24 -22.90
C VAL A 29 20.90 0.56 -21.69
N SER A 30 22.16 1.00 -21.73
CA SER A 30 22.70 1.92 -20.74
C SER A 30 22.62 3.33 -21.31
N ILE A 31 21.67 4.14 -20.83
CA ILE A 31 21.63 5.56 -21.15
C ILE A 31 22.73 6.23 -20.32
N GLY A 32 23.91 6.38 -20.92
CA GLY A 32 25.01 7.11 -20.32
C GLY A 32 24.69 8.60 -20.33
N PHE A 33 24.30 9.15 -19.19
CA PHE A 33 24.28 10.59 -18.98
C PHE A 33 25.74 11.06 -18.90
N THR A 34 26.21 11.76 -19.93
CA THR A 34 27.61 12.23 -20.05
C THR A 34 27.94 13.42 -19.16
N ARG A 35 26.96 13.91 -18.38
CA ARG A 35 27.16 14.90 -17.33
C ARG A 35 26.98 14.22 -15.99
N ALA A 36 27.94 14.47 -15.08
CA ALA A 36 27.68 14.26 -13.67
C ALA A 36 26.40 15.05 -13.32
N PRO A 37 25.40 14.43 -12.67
CA PRO A 37 24.19 15.15 -12.31
C PRO A 37 24.58 16.31 -11.38
N ASP A 38 23.96 17.46 -11.59
CA ASP A 38 24.27 18.68 -10.83
C ASP A 38 23.89 18.53 -9.34
N ALA A 39 23.10 17.52 -9.00
CA ALA A 39 22.78 17.09 -7.64
C ALA A 39 23.06 15.59 -7.43
N PRO A 40 23.34 15.14 -6.18
CA PRO A 40 23.53 13.73 -5.86
C PRO A 40 22.21 12.95 -6.01
N LEU A 41 22.22 11.88 -6.80
CA LEU A 41 21.11 10.93 -6.86
C LEU A 41 20.98 10.22 -5.50
N VAL A 42 19.80 10.27 -4.89
CA VAL A 42 19.51 9.60 -3.63
C VAL A 42 18.32 8.65 -3.73
N SER A 43 18.27 7.67 -2.84
CA SER A 43 17.16 6.75 -2.67
C SER A 43 17.01 6.35 -1.21
N PHE A 44 15.85 5.83 -0.82
CA PHE A 44 15.69 5.21 0.50
C PHE A 44 16.48 3.91 0.59
N SER A 45 16.94 3.55 1.79
CA SER A 45 17.78 2.38 2.06
C SER A 45 17.19 1.50 3.14
N PRO A 46 17.04 0.18 2.89
CA PRO A 46 17.16 -0.53 1.61
C PRO A 46 16.28 0.05 0.49
N ALA A 47 16.75 -0.08 -0.76
CA ALA A 47 16.08 0.46 -1.95
C ALA A 47 14.60 0.06 -1.97
N SER A 48 13.72 1.05 -2.18
CA SER A 48 12.26 0.96 -2.29
C SER A 48 11.43 0.66 -1.02
N THR A 49 12.04 0.46 0.16
CA THR A 49 11.31 -0.17 1.30
C THR A 49 11.45 0.53 2.65
N THR A 50 12.02 1.74 2.71
CA THR A 50 12.07 2.54 3.96
C THR A 50 11.41 3.89 3.75
N ARG A 51 10.08 3.85 3.69
CA ARG A 51 9.22 5.04 3.76
C ARG A 51 8.56 5.03 5.14
N TYR A 52 8.03 6.18 5.55
CA TYR A 52 7.11 6.17 6.68
C TYR A 52 5.86 5.39 6.27
N ARG A 53 5.23 4.75 7.25
CA ARG A 53 4.03 3.95 7.06
C ARG A 53 2.84 4.64 7.69
N ASP A 54 1.66 4.42 7.12
CA ASP A 54 0.42 4.67 7.84
C ASP A 54 0.41 3.87 9.15
N THR A 55 -0.17 4.46 10.18
CA THR A 55 -0.08 3.91 11.54
C THR A 55 -1.36 4.14 12.32
N PHE A 56 -1.63 3.25 13.26
CA PHE A 56 -2.70 3.41 14.24
C PHE A 56 -2.13 3.92 15.56
N ALA A 57 -2.99 4.42 16.45
CA ALA A 57 -2.59 4.80 17.80
C ALA A 57 -1.78 3.70 18.51
N ALA A 58 -0.64 4.08 19.07
CA ALA A 58 0.33 3.15 19.67
C ALA A 58 -0.26 2.42 20.88
N ASP A 59 -1.21 3.05 21.59
CA ASP A 59 -1.88 2.46 22.76
C ASP A 59 -2.92 1.36 22.41
N GLY A 60 -3.24 1.17 21.12
CA GLY A 60 -4.18 0.15 20.66
C GLY A 60 -5.65 0.51 20.83
N THR A 61 -5.95 1.78 21.10
CA THR A 61 -7.31 2.30 21.13
C THR A 61 -7.67 2.95 19.80
N LEU A 62 -8.96 3.23 19.60
CA LEU A 62 -9.45 4.07 18.51
C LEU A 62 -9.70 5.50 19.00
N SER A 63 -9.11 5.91 20.13
CA SER A 63 -9.38 7.24 20.65
C SER A 63 -8.77 8.31 19.72
N PRO A 64 -9.53 9.36 19.38
CA PRO A 64 -9.03 10.48 18.59
C PRO A 64 -7.92 11.26 19.30
N THR A 65 -7.76 11.14 20.62
CA THR A 65 -6.68 11.79 21.39
C THR A 65 -5.45 10.90 21.56
N SER A 66 -5.50 9.64 21.11
CA SER A 66 -4.39 8.72 21.32
C SER A 66 -3.33 8.94 20.26
N THR A 67 -2.08 9.05 20.70
CA THR A 67 -0.98 9.40 19.82
C THR A 67 -0.40 8.18 19.12
N ALA A 68 0.15 8.39 17.94
CA ALA A 68 0.76 7.37 17.12
C ALA A 68 2.24 7.69 16.85
N ASN A 69 2.97 6.69 16.37
CA ASN A 69 4.41 6.76 16.12
C ASN A 69 4.72 7.01 14.65
N CYS A 70 5.78 7.74 14.36
CA CYS A 70 6.23 8.02 12.99
C CYS A 70 7.24 6.95 12.56
N ASP A 71 6.78 5.71 12.39
CA ASP A 71 7.68 4.60 12.09
C ASP A 71 7.92 4.42 10.58
N ALA A 72 9.15 4.09 10.22
CA ALA A 72 9.51 3.68 8.88
C ALA A 72 9.33 2.16 8.70
N THR A 73 8.99 1.77 7.46
CA THR A 73 8.69 0.39 7.04
C THR A 73 9.87 -0.59 7.11
N ASN A 74 11.02 -0.19 7.69
CA ASN A 74 12.21 -1.01 7.78
C ASN A 74 12.12 -2.04 8.91
N ASN A 75 12.20 -3.34 8.61
CA ASN A 75 12.39 -4.34 9.65
C ASN A 75 13.85 -4.29 10.14
N VAL A 76 14.11 -3.63 11.26
CA VAL A 76 15.47 -3.54 11.84
C VAL A 76 15.94 -4.85 12.48
N ASN A 77 15.06 -5.86 12.58
CA ASN A 77 15.35 -7.18 13.12
C ASN A 77 15.36 -8.27 12.03
N LEU A 78 16.12 -8.03 10.95
CA LEU A 78 16.24 -8.98 9.84
C LEU A 78 16.64 -10.39 10.28
N GLY A 79 15.98 -11.40 9.70
CA GLY A 79 16.32 -12.82 9.90
C GLY A 79 15.87 -13.40 11.24
N ASN A 80 15.37 -12.58 12.16
CA ASN A 80 14.74 -13.03 13.38
C ASN A 80 13.23 -13.08 13.19
N THR A 81 12.64 -14.22 13.55
CA THR A 81 11.19 -14.31 13.68
C THR A 81 10.85 -13.95 15.13
N PRO A 82 10.06 -12.92 15.37
CA PRO A 82 9.26 -12.21 14.37
C PRO A 82 9.84 -10.87 13.84
N PRO A 83 9.48 -10.46 12.61
CA PRO A 83 9.97 -9.26 11.92
C PRO A 83 9.24 -7.97 12.35
N PHE A 84 9.00 -7.78 13.64
CA PHE A 84 8.05 -6.78 14.14
C PHE A 84 8.65 -5.43 14.53
N VAL A 85 9.98 -5.30 14.51
CA VAL A 85 10.66 -4.08 14.96
C VAL A 85 10.83 -3.16 13.76
N GLN A 86 10.11 -2.04 13.79
CA GLN A 86 10.22 -0.97 12.81
C GLN A 86 11.43 -0.09 13.09
N GLY A 87 11.85 0.68 12.09
CA GLY A 87 12.86 1.70 12.28
C GLY A 87 12.19 3.04 12.54
N ASP A 88 12.60 3.75 13.58
CA ASP A 88 12.03 5.05 13.97
C ASP A 88 12.45 6.19 13.02
N SER A 89 13.08 5.89 11.88
CA SER A 89 13.66 6.89 10.98
C SER A 89 13.83 6.40 9.55
N LEU A 90 13.69 7.33 8.60
CA LEU A 90 14.07 7.08 7.21
C LEU A 90 15.59 7.04 7.10
N LEU A 91 16.08 6.21 6.18
CA LEU A 91 17.50 6.15 5.84
C LEU A 91 17.68 6.51 4.37
N VAL A 92 18.22 7.68 4.09
CA VAL A 92 18.51 8.17 2.73
C VAL A 92 19.92 7.76 2.36
N THR A 93 20.11 7.13 1.21
CA THR A 93 21.42 6.74 0.68
C THR A 93 21.70 7.44 -0.65
N GLY A 94 22.92 7.97 -0.76
CA GLY A 94 23.40 8.63 -1.96
C GLY A 94 24.82 8.20 -2.34
N PRO A 95 25.56 9.00 -3.13
CA PRO A 95 26.93 8.70 -3.51
C PRO A 95 27.87 8.73 -2.29
N VAL A 96 28.97 7.99 -2.37
CA VAL A 96 30.01 8.05 -1.33
C VAL A 96 30.69 9.41 -1.37
N SER A 97 30.59 10.16 -0.27
CA SER A 97 31.19 11.49 -0.18
C SER A 97 32.72 11.42 -0.29
N THR A 98 33.26 12.26 -1.17
CA THR A 98 34.70 12.59 -1.23
C THR A 98 34.91 14.04 -0.79
N LEU A 99 36.15 14.54 -0.77
CA LEU A 99 36.40 15.94 -0.46
C LEU A 99 35.72 16.91 -1.45
N SER A 100 35.54 16.52 -2.71
CA SER A 100 34.93 17.36 -3.75
C SER A 100 33.46 17.04 -4.04
N THR A 101 32.90 16.00 -3.41
CA THR A 101 31.51 15.54 -3.66
C THR A 101 30.75 15.35 -2.35
N ARG A 102 31.08 16.15 -1.33
CA ARG A 102 30.29 16.18 -0.10
C ARG A 102 28.89 16.65 -0.44
N TRP A 103 27.91 16.01 0.17
CA TRP A 103 26.52 16.35 -0.03
C TRP A 103 25.78 16.30 1.30
N GLU A 104 24.60 16.88 1.29
CA GLU A 104 23.72 17.05 2.42
C GLU A 104 22.30 16.71 1.99
N SER A 105 21.45 16.39 2.97
CA SER A 105 20.06 16.02 2.72
C SER A 105 19.13 16.73 3.69
N ARG A 106 17.91 17.01 3.24
CA ARG A 106 16.86 17.65 4.03
C ARG A 106 15.58 16.85 3.91
N LEU A 107 14.85 16.74 5.01
CA LEU A 107 13.47 16.28 5.01
C LEU A 107 12.56 17.49 4.92
N TRP A 108 11.75 17.57 3.88
CA TRP A 108 10.69 18.57 3.75
C TRP A 108 9.37 17.94 4.16
N PHE A 109 8.59 18.63 4.96
CA PHE A 109 7.30 18.11 5.44
C PHE A 109 6.28 19.21 5.71
N ARG A 110 5.00 18.82 5.71
CA ARG A 110 3.88 19.65 6.17
C ARG A 110 2.78 18.80 6.78
N VAL A 111 1.96 19.40 7.64
CA VAL A 111 0.73 18.81 8.16
C VAL A 111 -0.38 19.08 7.16
N ALA A 112 -0.49 18.25 6.12
CA ALA A 112 -1.49 18.38 5.07
C ALA A 112 -2.93 18.33 5.60
N ARG A 113 -3.14 17.60 6.70
CA ARG A 113 -4.41 17.58 7.42
C ARG A 113 -4.15 17.45 8.92
N LYS A 114 -4.78 18.31 9.71
CA LYS A 114 -4.70 18.25 11.17
C LYS A 114 -5.84 17.38 11.71
N GLY A 115 -5.53 16.39 12.55
CA GLY A 115 -6.55 15.59 13.23
C GLY A 115 -7.37 16.43 14.21
N PRO A 116 -8.65 16.09 14.45
CA PRO A 116 -9.56 16.95 15.20
C PRO A 116 -9.18 17.13 16.67
N ALA A 117 -8.43 16.20 17.26
CA ALA A 117 -7.92 16.30 18.62
C ALA A 117 -6.48 16.82 18.72
N GLN A 118 -5.84 17.19 17.59
CA GLN A 118 -4.40 17.43 17.54
C GLN A 118 -3.96 18.56 18.49
N ASP A 119 -4.80 19.59 18.67
CA ASP A 119 -4.54 20.72 19.57
C ASP A 119 -4.59 20.33 21.07
N GLN A 120 -5.09 19.13 21.40
CA GLN A 120 -5.09 18.60 22.76
C GLN A 120 -3.76 17.92 23.14
N ILE A 121 -2.87 17.71 22.18
CA ILE A 121 -1.57 17.08 22.41
C ILE A 121 -0.54 18.14 22.72
N ALA A 122 -0.12 18.21 23.99
CA ALA A 122 0.87 19.18 24.45
C ALA A 122 2.21 19.12 23.66
N GLY A 123 2.62 17.91 23.25
CA GLY A 123 3.82 17.71 22.44
C GLY A 123 3.72 18.32 21.04
N TYR A 124 2.52 18.41 20.45
CA TYR A 124 2.32 18.91 19.10
C TYR A 124 2.61 20.39 18.96
N ALA A 125 2.07 21.23 19.87
CA ALA A 125 2.37 22.67 19.84
C ALA A 125 3.87 22.93 19.99
N THR A 126 4.54 22.17 20.87
CA THR A 126 5.99 22.29 21.09
C THR A 126 6.79 21.88 19.85
N TRP A 127 6.44 20.74 19.24
CA TRP A 127 7.08 20.27 18.02
C TRP A 127 6.84 21.24 16.84
N ARG A 128 5.60 21.67 16.62
CA ARG A 128 5.24 22.60 15.55
C ARG A 128 5.99 23.92 15.69
N ASP A 129 5.99 24.51 16.88
CA ASP A 129 6.62 25.81 17.11
C ASP A 129 8.15 25.74 16.93
N ARG A 130 8.76 24.58 17.21
CA ARG A 130 10.16 24.27 16.88
C ARG A 130 10.35 24.29 15.36
N VAL A 131 9.73 23.33 14.66
CA VAL A 131 10.07 23.05 13.25
C VAL A 131 9.43 23.92 12.20
N SER A 132 8.55 24.84 12.59
CA SER A 132 7.79 25.65 11.64
C SER A 132 8.64 26.71 10.94
N ASP A 133 9.77 27.14 11.53
CA ASP A 133 10.55 28.30 11.08
C ASP A 133 9.70 29.58 10.88
N GLY A 134 8.62 29.71 11.67
CA GLY A 134 7.65 30.80 11.52
C GLY A 134 6.74 30.69 10.29
N GLN A 135 6.75 29.54 9.60
CA GLN A 135 5.84 29.19 8.52
C GLN A 135 4.55 28.55 9.05
N ASP A 136 3.47 28.68 8.29
CA ASP A 136 2.26 27.91 8.54
C ASP A 136 2.40 26.53 7.87
N ILE A 137 2.78 25.52 8.65
CA ILE A 137 2.93 24.15 8.18
C ILE A 137 1.63 23.34 8.26
N GLU A 138 0.54 23.91 8.81
CA GLU A 138 -0.78 23.29 8.91
C GLU A 138 -1.61 23.64 7.65
N ASN A 139 -1.77 22.67 6.74
CA ASN A 139 -2.44 22.87 5.44
C ASN A 139 -1.82 24.02 4.60
N GLY A 140 -0.54 24.32 4.84
CA GLY A 140 0.18 25.44 4.25
C GLY A 140 1.49 25.03 3.57
N SER A 141 2.56 25.73 3.92
CA SER A 141 3.89 25.58 3.34
C SER A 141 4.61 24.34 3.87
N PHE A 142 5.59 23.87 3.10
CA PHE A 142 6.56 22.90 3.61
C PHE A 142 7.62 23.62 4.44
N ALA A 143 7.87 23.12 5.65
CA ALA A 143 9.12 23.38 6.36
C ALA A 143 10.15 22.31 6.01
N TYR A 144 11.40 22.51 6.41
CA TYR A 144 12.44 21.50 6.24
C TYR A 144 13.35 21.45 7.47
N ALA A 145 13.96 20.29 7.66
CA ALA A 145 15.04 20.11 8.61
C ALA A 145 16.24 19.44 7.94
N TRP A 146 17.44 19.81 8.35
CA TRP A 146 18.67 19.16 7.94
C TRP A 146 18.79 17.78 8.58
N MET A 147 18.97 16.77 7.74
CA MET A 147 19.12 15.39 8.19
C MET A 147 20.55 15.15 8.69
N ASP A 148 20.68 14.40 9.77
CA ASP A 148 21.98 14.00 10.33
C ASP A 148 22.60 12.80 9.61
N SER A 149 23.92 12.66 9.69
CA SER A 149 24.68 11.56 9.11
C SER A 149 24.47 10.25 9.88
N PHE A 150 24.28 9.15 9.17
CA PHE A 150 24.11 7.85 9.83
C PHE A 150 25.44 7.31 10.38
N GLN A 151 25.43 6.76 11.59
CA GLN A 151 26.58 6.06 12.18
C GLN A 151 26.25 4.60 12.46
N THR A 152 27.13 3.67 12.06
CA THR A 152 26.97 2.25 12.42
C THR A 152 27.55 1.99 13.81
N TYR A 153 26.74 1.48 14.73
CA TYR A 153 27.14 1.20 16.12
C TYR A 153 27.72 -0.21 16.34
N SER A 154 28.41 -0.78 15.34
CA SER A 154 28.99 -2.13 15.49
C SER A 154 30.23 -2.18 16.38
N ASN A 155 30.76 -1.04 16.84
CA ASN A 155 31.88 -0.92 17.77
C ASN A 155 31.70 0.32 18.67
N PRO A 156 32.24 0.34 19.91
CA PRO A 156 32.29 1.55 20.72
C PRO A 156 33.07 2.65 19.96
N GLY A 157 32.36 3.70 19.55
CA GLY A 157 32.89 4.82 18.77
C GLY A 157 32.16 5.12 17.46
N GLY A 158 31.30 4.22 16.95
CA GLY A 158 30.54 4.42 15.72
C GLY A 158 31.42 4.52 14.46
N THR A 159 30.96 4.05 13.30
CA THR A 159 31.60 4.43 12.02
C THR A 159 30.61 5.24 11.20
N PRO A 160 30.90 6.52 10.89
CA PRO A 160 30.05 7.32 10.03
C PRO A 160 29.92 6.69 8.65
N ALA A 161 28.68 6.47 8.21
CA ALA A 161 28.36 6.06 6.87
C ALA A 161 28.35 7.30 5.95
N ARG A 162 29.46 7.52 5.23
CA ARG A 162 29.72 8.71 4.39
C ARG A 162 28.74 8.91 3.21
N ASN A 163 27.76 8.05 3.09
CA ASN A 163 26.79 8.01 2.01
C ASN A 163 25.35 7.87 2.52
N LYS A 164 25.11 8.10 3.81
CA LYS A 164 23.80 7.89 4.43
C LYS A 164 23.40 8.99 5.41
N PHE A 165 22.12 9.36 5.37
CA PHE A 165 21.48 10.32 6.28
C PHE A 165 20.23 9.72 6.92
N VAL A 166 19.90 10.16 8.14
CA VAL A 166 18.73 9.74 8.92
C VAL A 166 17.87 10.92 9.33
N THR A 167 16.59 10.67 9.61
CA THR A 167 15.59 11.70 9.96
C THR A 167 15.68 12.21 11.41
N TYR A 168 16.90 12.50 11.83
CA TYR A 168 17.22 13.26 13.04
C TYR A 168 17.80 14.61 12.64
N PHE A 169 17.63 15.63 13.49
CA PHE A 169 18.22 16.95 13.28
C PHE A 169 19.75 16.85 13.28
N ARG A 170 20.36 17.48 12.28
CA ARG A 170 21.81 17.73 12.22
C ARG A 170 22.21 18.67 13.37
N GLU A 171 23.40 18.50 13.93
CA GLU A 171 23.84 19.25 15.15
C GLU A 171 23.88 20.80 14.99
N ASP A 172 23.94 21.31 13.76
CA ASP A 172 23.95 22.74 13.42
C ASP A 172 22.61 23.22 12.84
N ASP A 173 21.60 22.36 12.82
CA ASP A 173 20.22 22.75 12.58
C ASP A 173 19.71 23.57 13.76
N ASP A 174 18.95 24.63 13.51
CA ASP A 174 18.44 25.52 14.55
C ASP A 174 17.37 24.87 15.43
N ASP A 175 16.76 23.79 14.95
CA ASP A 175 15.88 22.96 15.75
C ASP A 175 16.63 21.97 16.64
N TYR A 176 17.94 21.74 16.49
CA TYR A 176 18.64 20.72 17.27
C TYR A 176 18.65 21.03 18.78
N ASP A 177 18.25 20.04 19.61
CA ASP A 177 18.33 20.12 21.07
C ASP A 177 19.58 19.39 21.60
N PRO A 178 20.65 20.11 21.99
CA PRO A 178 21.84 19.48 22.55
C PRO A 178 21.60 18.80 23.90
N GLY A 179 20.53 19.16 24.61
CA GLY A 179 20.14 18.54 25.87
C GLY A 179 19.50 17.15 25.72
N ALA A 180 18.89 16.87 24.56
CA ALA A 180 18.26 15.59 24.25
C ALA A 180 19.27 14.49 23.89
N GLY A 181 20.44 14.87 23.38
CA GLY A 181 21.49 13.97 22.89
C GLY A 181 21.32 13.55 21.43
N GLU A 182 22.42 13.14 20.80
CA GLU A 182 22.49 12.71 19.40
C GLU A 182 21.70 11.39 19.18
N LEU A 183 20.93 11.33 18.08
CA LEU A 183 20.08 10.19 17.71
C LEU A 183 19.18 9.70 18.87
N LYS A 184 18.52 10.64 19.55
CA LYS A 184 17.51 10.40 20.58
C LYS A 184 16.18 10.99 20.14
N THR A 185 15.10 10.51 20.75
CA THR A 185 13.72 10.95 20.44
C THR A 185 13.52 12.46 20.51
N GLY A 186 14.24 13.16 21.37
CA GLY A 186 14.20 14.63 21.42
C GLY A 186 14.81 15.33 20.19
N ASN A 187 15.48 14.62 19.29
CA ASN A 187 16.07 15.14 18.06
C ASN A 187 15.51 14.45 16.79
N GLU A 188 14.38 13.75 16.89
CA GLU A 188 13.65 13.25 15.72
C GLU A 188 12.95 14.40 15.02
N ILE A 189 13.07 14.46 13.68
CA ILE A 189 12.41 15.51 12.89
C ILE A 189 10.88 15.33 12.94
N LEU A 190 10.43 14.08 12.82
CA LEU A 190 9.03 13.67 13.00
C LEU A 190 8.96 12.75 14.24
N PRO A 191 8.64 13.28 15.42
CA PRO A 191 8.74 12.51 16.66
C PRO A 191 7.55 11.56 16.84
N ASP A 192 7.81 10.50 17.59
CA ASP A 192 6.76 9.65 18.12
C ASP A 192 5.85 10.35 19.13
N GLY A 193 4.59 9.91 19.20
CA GLY A 193 3.66 10.38 20.22
C GLY A 193 3.19 11.83 20.04
N VAL A 194 3.42 12.42 18.87
CA VAL A 194 3.03 13.80 18.56
C VAL A 194 1.72 13.86 17.78
N PHE A 195 1.52 12.96 16.83
CA PHE A 195 0.40 12.99 15.90
C PHE A 195 -0.75 12.11 16.36
N VAL A 196 -1.96 12.55 16.07
CA VAL A 196 -3.20 11.84 16.43
C VAL A 196 -3.99 11.38 15.21
N PRO A 197 -4.87 10.38 15.37
CA PRO A 197 -5.85 9.97 14.37
C PRO A 197 -6.54 11.15 13.65
N GLY A 198 -6.70 11.03 12.34
CA GLY A 198 -7.20 12.10 11.45
C GLY A 198 -6.09 12.97 10.85
N SER A 199 -4.90 12.97 11.45
CA SER A 199 -3.78 13.73 10.90
C SER A 199 -3.21 13.08 9.64
N ARG A 200 -2.66 13.91 8.75
CA ARG A 200 -1.93 13.49 7.55
C ARG A 200 -0.71 14.37 7.36
N LEU A 201 0.45 13.75 7.21
CA LEU A 201 1.69 14.41 6.83
C LEU A 201 1.95 14.16 5.35
N GLU A 202 2.50 15.17 4.69
CA GLU A 202 3.10 15.02 3.36
C GLU A 202 4.58 15.36 3.47
N TYR A 203 5.43 14.59 2.80
CA TYR A 203 6.87 14.78 2.88
C TYR A 203 7.60 14.40 1.59
N PHE A 204 8.79 14.97 1.42
CA PHE A 204 9.76 14.59 0.40
C PHE A 204 11.18 14.89 0.89
N VAL A 205 12.18 14.33 0.24
CA VAL A 205 13.59 14.53 0.57
C VAL A 205 14.25 15.34 -0.53
N THR A 206 15.12 16.27 -0.14
CA THR A 206 16.08 16.88 -1.09
C THR A 206 17.51 16.46 -0.78
N ALA A 207 18.35 16.47 -1.81
CA ALA A 207 19.78 16.32 -1.66
C ALA A 207 20.55 17.23 -2.63
N ASN A 208 21.62 17.86 -2.14
CA ASN A 208 22.46 18.76 -2.92
C ASN A 208 23.93 18.57 -2.56
N TYR A 209 24.83 18.82 -3.51
CA TYR A 209 26.26 18.93 -3.19
C TYR A 209 26.49 20.21 -2.39
N ILE A 210 27.39 20.16 -1.39
CA ILE A 210 27.70 21.33 -0.57
C ILE A 210 28.27 22.44 -1.48
N GLY A 211 27.66 23.62 -1.42
CA GLY A 211 28.02 24.76 -2.27
C GLY A 211 27.38 24.74 -3.67
N ASN A 212 26.54 23.77 -3.99
CA ASN A 212 25.64 23.81 -5.15
C ASN A 212 24.19 24.10 -4.70
N ALA A 213 23.46 24.88 -5.51
CA ALA A 213 22.05 25.21 -5.31
C ALA A 213 21.09 24.19 -5.93
N ASP A 214 21.56 23.33 -6.84
CA ASP A 214 20.72 22.32 -7.49
C ASP A 214 20.35 21.20 -6.52
N ASN A 215 19.07 20.83 -6.51
CA ASN A 215 18.51 19.80 -5.65
C ASN A 215 18.04 18.59 -6.46
N TYR A 216 18.37 17.40 -5.96
CA TYR A 216 17.64 16.19 -6.28
C TYR A 216 16.40 16.11 -5.40
N LEU A 217 15.26 15.69 -5.94
CA LEU A 217 13.98 15.58 -5.25
C LEU A 217 13.57 14.09 -5.20
N LEU A 218 13.22 13.61 -4.01
CA LEU A 218 12.73 12.25 -3.79
C LEU A 218 11.39 12.28 -3.01
N PRO A 219 10.23 12.05 -3.65
CA PRO A 219 10.07 11.76 -5.07
C PRO A 219 10.22 13.04 -5.91
N ASP A 220 10.15 12.92 -7.24
CA ASP A 220 9.95 14.10 -8.09
C ASP A 220 8.62 14.76 -7.70
N THR A 221 8.69 16.01 -7.23
CA THR A 221 7.53 16.77 -6.74
C THR A 221 6.77 17.48 -7.85
N SER A 222 7.20 17.35 -9.10
CA SER A 222 6.48 17.84 -10.28
C SER A 222 5.05 17.28 -10.29
N GLY A 223 4.06 18.16 -10.40
CA GLY A 223 2.64 17.78 -10.35
C GLY A 223 2.07 17.60 -8.94
N GLY A 224 2.82 17.94 -7.89
CA GLY A 224 2.34 17.84 -6.50
C GLY A 224 2.45 16.43 -5.91
N ASN A 225 3.40 15.63 -6.41
CA ASN A 225 3.64 14.28 -5.91
C ASN A 225 4.49 14.33 -4.64
N TYR A 226 3.94 13.82 -3.55
CA TYR A 226 4.63 13.73 -2.26
C TYR A 226 4.43 12.32 -1.69
N PHE A 227 5.31 11.90 -0.79
CA PHE A 227 4.99 10.78 0.09
C PHE A 227 4.02 11.27 1.17
N GLU A 228 3.22 10.37 1.71
CA GLU A 228 2.29 10.69 2.80
C GLU A 228 2.39 9.70 3.94
N ILE A 229 1.94 10.15 5.11
CA ILE A 229 1.75 9.35 6.33
C ILE A 229 0.36 9.68 6.85
N ARG A 230 -0.47 8.66 7.07
CA ARG A 230 -1.79 8.80 7.67
C ARG A 230 -1.79 8.23 9.08
N PHE A 231 -2.39 8.99 9.98
CA PHE A 231 -2.63 8.56 11.35
C PHE A 231 -4.07 8.10 11.48
N LEU A 232 -4.23 6.80 11.66
CA LEU A 232 -5.51 6.09 11.56
C LEU A 232 -6.16 5.85 12.94
N PRO A 233 -7.50 5.80 12.98
CA PRO A 233 -8.42 6.01 11.84
C PRO A 233 -8.48 7.50 11.43
N GLU A 234 -8.92 7.82 10.20
CA GLU A 234 -8.94 9.22 9.73
C GLU A 234 -10.12 10.02 10.33
N TYR A 235 -10.06 10.28 11.64
CA TYR A 235 -11.08 11.08 12.33
C TYR A 235 -11.27 12.46 11.70
N ARG A 236 -12.54 12.88 11.66
CA ARG A 236 -12.97 14.21 11.26
C ARG A 236 -14.06 14.73 12.18
N ASP A 237 -14.12 16.05 12.32
CA ASP A 237 -15.24 16.71 12.97
C ASP A 237 -16.43 16.79 12.01
N ASP A 238 -17.54 16.16 12.39
CA ASP A 238 -18.81 16.16 11.68
C ASP A 238 -19.90 16.73 12.59
N GLY A 239 -20.02 18.06 12.61
CA GLY A 239 -21.04 18.76 13.39
C GLY A 239 -20.79 18.77 14.90
N GLY A 240 -19.53 18.77 15.34
CA GLY A 240 -19.14 18.72 16.75
C GLY A 240 -19.01 17.30 17.31
N VAL A 241 -19.14 16.29 16.45
CA VAL A 241 -18.95 14.87 16.77
C VAL A 241 -17.79 14.36 15.93
N TRP A 242 -16.82 13.73 16.60
CA TRP A 242 -15.70 13.11 15.93
C TRP A 242 -16.12 11.76 15.34
N LYS A 243 -15.90 11.61 14.04
CA LYS A 243 -16.29 10.41 13.30
C LYS A 243 -15.14 9.92 12.44
N PHE A 244 -15.09 8.63 12.16
CA PHE A 244 -14.09 8.04 11.27
C PHE A 244 -14.71 7.05 10.27
N PRO A 245 -14.04 6.76 9.14
CA PRO A 245 -14.56 5.83 8.13
C PRO A 245 -14.80 4.41 8.64
N ALA A 246 -15.91 3.82 8.19
CA ALA A 246 -16.26 2.44 8.54
C ALA A 246 -15.59 1.36 7.65
N LEU A 247 -14.93 1.80 6.58
CA LEU A 247 -14.23 0.95 5.62
C LEU A 247 -12.71 1.17 5.73
N LEU A 248 -11.95 0.09 5.77
CA LEU A 248 -10.49 0.10 5.73
C LEU A 248 -10.00 -0.57 4.44
N HIS A 249 -9.27 0.18 3.62
CA HIS A 249 -8.51 -0.35 2.48
C HIS A 249 -7.07 -0.64 2.91
N ILE A 250 -6.66 -1.90 2.80
CA ILE A 250 -5.29 -2.35 3.03
C ILE A 250 -4.61 -2.53 1.67
N ASP A 251 -3.66 -1.66 1.34
CA ASP A 251 -2.91 -1.73 0.09
C ASP A 251 -1.60 -2.51 0.26
N ALA A 252 -1.66 -3.82 0.04
CA ALA A 252 -0.47 -4.68 0.05
C ALA A 252 0.16 -4.86 -1.33
N GLY A 253 -0.60 -4.54 -2.38
CA GLY A 253 -0.23 -4.73 -3.78
C GLY A 253 0.35 -3.51 -4.49
N PHE A 254 0.37 -2.35 -3.82
CA PHE A 254 0.66 -1.04 -4.41
C PHE A 254 -0.33 -0.66 -5.51
N VAL A 255 -1.60 -0.99 -5.29
CA VAL A 255 -2.69 -0.55 -6.18
C VAL A 255 -2.93 0.96 -6.01
N GLY A 256 -2.70 1.47 -4.79
CA GLY A 256 -2.59 2.88 -4.44
C GLY A 256 -3.72 3.74 -4.99
N GLU A 257 -3.32 4.77 -5.74
CA GLU A 257 -4.22 5.79 -6.28
C GLU A 257 -5.39 5.21 -7.07
N LYS A 258 -5.18 4.16 -7.87
CA LYS A 258 -6.26 3.56 -8.67
C LYS A 258 -7.39 3.06 -7.77
N MET A 259 -7.05 2.42 -6.65
CA MET A 259 -8.03 1.91 -5.71
C MET A 259 -8.78 3.04 -5.01
N ASP A 260 -8.07 4.09 -4.60
CA ASP A 260 -8.71 5.28 -4.02
C ASP A 260 -9.66 5.96 -5.02
N ARG A 261 -9.31 6.01 -6.32
CA ARG A 261 -10.25 6.49 -7.34
C ARG A 261 -11.44 5.57 -7.50
N MET A 262 -11.25 4.25 -7.53
CA MET A 262 -12.35 3.30 -7.62
C MET A 262 -13.33 3.44 -6.44
N LEU A 263 -12.81 3.64 -5.22
CA LEU A 263 -13.62 3.90 -4.03
C LEU A 263 -14.31 5.27 -4.10
N ASN A 264 -13.66 6.30 -4.63
CA ASN A 264 -14.27 7.59 -4.85
C ASN A 264 -15.47 7.50 -5.80
N VAL A 265 -15.33 6.76 -6.91
CA VAL A 265 -16.44 6.50 -7.84
C VAL A 265 -17.53 5.68 -7.14
N ALA A 266 -17.17 4.58 -6.48
CA ALA A 266 -18.12 3.65 -5.90
C ALA A 266 -18.93 4.23 -4.71
N LEU A 267 -18.29 5.06 -3.89
CA LEU A 267 -18.90 5.57 -2.65
C LEU A 267 -19.44 7.00 -2.80
N ASN A 268 -18.83 7.82 -3.64
CA ASN A 268 -19.20 9.24 -3.79
C ASN A 268 -19.85 9.56 -5.15
N GLY A 269 -19.91 8.61 -6.08
CA GLY A 269 -20.42 8.85 -7.44
C GLY A 269 -19.55 9.81 -8.26
N ALA A 270 -18.27 9.91 -7.92
CA ALA A 270 -17.29 10.73 -8.62
C ALA A 270 -16.99 10.18 -10.03
N ALA A 271 -16.44 11.00 -10.93
CA ALA A 271 -15.84 10.50 -12.17
C ALA A 271 -14.47 9.82 -11.90
N PRO A 272 -14.01 8.89 -12.76
CA PRO A 272 -12.74 8.17 -12.55
C PRO A 272 -11.50 9.04 -12.29
N SER A 273 -11.43 10.22 -12.89
CA SER A 273 -10.33 11.17 -12.77
C SER A 273 -10.58 12.29 -11.73
N ASP A 274 -11.76 12.33 -11.11
CA ASP A 274 -12.09 13.34 -10.11
C ASP A 274 -11.22 13.19 -8.86
N PRO A 275 -10.65 14.30 -8.33
CA PRO A 275 -9.74 14.27 -7.20
C PRO A 275 -10.33 13.54 -6.00
N ILE A 276 -9.50 12.78 -5.30
CA ILE A 276 -9.90 12.12 -4.05
C ILE A 276 -10.22 13.24 -3.03
N PRO A 277 -11.39 13.20 -2.36
CA PRO A 277 -11.74 14.20 -1.37
C PRO A 277 -10.75 14.22 -0.22
N ALA A 278 -10.56 15.39 0.40
CA ALA A 278 -9.68 15.54 1.56
C ALA A 278 -10.10 14.67 2.76
N TYR A 279 -11.39 14.30 2.83
CA TYR A 279 -11.94 13.39 3.82
C TYR A 279 -12.71 12.27 3.11
N PRO A 280 -12.01 11.19 2.68
CA PRO A 280 -12.66 10.05 2.04
C PRO A 280 -13.63 9.34 3.00
N ALA A 281 -14.50 8.50 2.41
CA ALA A 281 -15.43 7.65 3.15
C ALA A 281 -14.80 6.29 3.54
N TRP A 282 -13.48 6.16 3.37
CA TRP A 282 -12.67 4.99 3.69
C TRP A 282 -11.34 5.46 4.25
N ASP A 283 -10.73 4.63 5.09
CA ASP A 283 -9.33 4.76 5.48
C ASP A 283 -8.46 3.95 4.52
N ARG A 284 -7.23 4.41 4.27
CA ARG A 284 -6.21 3.65 3.56
C ARG A 284 -5.06 3.33 4.51
N TYR A 285 -4.59 2.10 4.46
CA TYR A 285 -3.41 1.64 5.15
C TYR A 285 -2.41 1.05 4.15
N ASP A 286 -1.33 1.78 3.93
CA ASP A 286 -0.26 1.36 3.04
C ASP A 286 0.56 0.22 3.68
N ASN A 287 0.30 -1.01 3.24
CA ASN A 287 1.04 -2.19 3.66
C ASN A 287 2.28 -2.41 2.79
N ILE A 288 3.16 -1.40 2.80
CA ILE A 288 4.39 -1.35 2.00
C ILE A 288 5.31 -2.51 2.39
N GLY A 289 5.62 -3.39 1.43
CA GLY A 289 6.66 -4.42 1.60
C GLY A 289 6.34 -5.81 1.09
N GLY A 290 5.16 -6.05 0.48
CA GLY A 290 4.69 -7.38 0.06
C GLY A 290 5.68 -8.23 -0.76
N ALA A 291 6.62 -7.62 -1.48
CA ALA A 291 7.59 -8.30 -2.35
C ALA A 291 8.98 -8.55 -1.73
N CYS A 292 9.28 -8.09 -0.50
CA CYS A 292 10.65 -8.03 0.01
C CYS A 292 10.83 -8.70 1.39
N CYS A 293 12.06 -9.12 1.72
CA CYS A 293 12.42 -9.67 3.03
C CYS A 293 12.34 -8.66 4.19
N TRP A 294 12.01 -7.40 3.89
CA TRP A 294 11.82 -6.32 4.85
C TRP A 294 10.35 -6.06 5.20
N LYS A 295 9.44 -6.91 4.69
CA LYS A 295 8.00 -6.82 4.96
C LYS A 295 7.71 -6.87 6.45
N ILE A 296 6.84 -5.97 6.92
CA ILE A 296 6.35 -5.93 8.30
C ILE A 296 4.85 -6.19 8.26
N PRO A 297 4.30 -7.01 9.17
CA PRO A 297 2.87 -7.21 9.23
C PRO A 297 2.13 -5.91 9.49
N PHE A 298 0.88 -5.85 9.04
CA PHE A 298 -0.03 -4.81 9.48
C PHE A 298 -0.67 -5.18 10.81
N ALA A 299 -0.76 -6.48 11.13
CA ALA A 299 -1.18 -6.92 12.46
C ALA A 299 -0.11 -6.58 13.49
N ARG A 300 -0.55 -5.97 14.59
CA ARG A 300 0.28 -5.73 15.77
C ARG A 300 0.21 -6.93 16.70
N ASP A 301 1.35 -7.52 17.02
CA ASP A 301 1.47 -8.78 17.78
C ASP A 301 1.51 -8.58 19.31
N GLY A 302 1.54 -7.33 19.77
CA GLY A 302 1.65 -6.98 21.18
C GLY A 302 3.08 -6.93 21.71
N ASP A 303 4.11 -7.10 20.88
CA ASP A 303 5.49 -6.74 21.25
C ASP A 303 5.53 -5.23 21.50
N PRO A 304 6.01 -4.76 22.67
CA PRO A 304 6.09 -3.33 22.97
C PRO A 304 7.05 -2.56 22.04
N ARG A 305 7.89 -3.26 21.27
CA ARG A 305 8.75 -2.68 20.22
C ARG A 305 8.07 -2.66 18.85
N SER A 306 6.89 -3.26 18.72
CA SER A 306 6.05 -3.22 17.54
C SER A 306 4.91 -2.25 17.79
N THR A 307 5.18 -0.97 17.53
CA THR A 307 4.25 0.14 17.81
C THR A 307 3.32 0.41 16.64
N SER A 308 3.76 0.10 15.43
CA SER A 308 3.03 0.38 14.19
C SER A 308 2.34 -0.85 13.61
N GLY A 309 1.11 -0.64 13.15
CA GLY A 309 0.17 -1.69 12.79
C GLY A 309 -1.14 -1.57 13.57
N ILE A 310 -2.12 -2.39 13.21
CA ILE A 310 -3.46 -2.40 13.79
C ILE A 310 -3.62 -3.56 14.78
N THR A 311 -4.26 -3.30 15.91
CA THR A 311 -4.69 -4.35 16.84
C THR A 311 -6.04 -4.94 16.45
N ALA A 312 -6.38 -6.10 16.99
CA ALA A 312 -7.74 -6.65 16.89
C ALA A 312 -8.80 -5.68 17.40
N ARG A 313 -8.52 -4.95 18.49
CA ARG A 313 -9.45 -3.96 19.04
C ARG A 313 -9.71 -2.81 18.06
N GLN A 314 -8.66 -2.29 17.43
CA GLN A 314 -8.78 -1.22 16.44
C GLN A 314 -9.47 -1.72 15.17
N LEU A 315 -9.13 -2.93 14.70
CA LEU A 315 -9.75 -3.50 13.50
C LEU A 315 -11.26 -3.74 13.68
N LEU A 316 -11.70 -4.06 14.91
CA LEU A 316 -13.12 -4.19 15.25
C LEU A 316 -13.92 -2.88 15.11
N GLY A 317 -13.26 -1.72 15.03
CA GLY A 317 -13.91 -0.46 14.70
C GLY A 317 -14.38 -0.37 13.25
N TYR A 318 -13.84 -1.19 12.35
CA TYR A 318 -14.22 -1.21 10.95
C TYR A 318 -15.26 -2.29 10.64
N ARG A 319 -16.22 -1.95 9.78
CA ARG A 319 -17.28 -2.86 9.28
C ARG A 319 -16.88 -3.57 8.01
N GLY A 320 -16.09 -2.91 7.18
CA GLY A 320 -15.58 -3.47 5.93
C GLY A 320 -14.07 -3.37 5.85
N VAL A 321 -13.44 -4.44 5.36
CA VAL A 321 -12.04 -4.46 4.98
C VAL A 321 -11.96 -4.77 3.49
N ILE A 322 -11.21 -3.96 2.76
CA ILE A 322 -10.85 -4.20 1.37
C ILE A 322 -9.36 -4.45 1.33
N PHE A 323 -8.97 -5.66 0.97
CA PHE A 323 -7.58 -6.08 0.92
C PHE A 323 -7.15 -6.17 -0.53
N SER A 324 -6.19 -5.34 -0.94
CA SER A 324 -5.65 -5.34 -2.30
C SER A 324 -4.30 -6.06 -2.31
N GLY A 325 -4.26 -7.27 -2.88
CA GLY A 325 -3.03 -8.06 -3.04
C GLY A 325 -2.22 -7.69 -4.28
N GLY A 326 -2.81 -7.00 -5.26
CA GLY A 326 -2.15 -6.71 -6.53
C GLY A 326 -1.69 -7.97 -7.25
N GLY A 327 -0.54 -7.90 -7.91
CA GLY A 327 0.15 -9.06 -8.49
C GLY A 327 1.09 -9.79 -7.51
N GLN A 328 1.05 -9.49 -6.21
CA GLN A 328 1.99 -10.05 -5.24
C GLN A 328 1.63 -11.50 -4.89
N PRO A 329 2.60 -12.44 -4.90
CA PRO A 329 2.33 -13.84 -4.56
C PRO A 329 2.07 -14.04 -3.06
N THR A 330 2.59 -13.17 -2.20
CA THR A 330 2.48 -13.26 -0.73
C THR A 330 2.17 -11.88 -0.14
N PRO A 331 0.93 -11.38 -0.27
CA PRO A 331 0.65 -9.98 0.06
C PRO A 331 0.64 -9.70 1.57
N ALA A 332 0.34 -10.67 2.44
CA ALA A 332 0.34 -10.52 3.92
C ALA A 332 1.16 -11.62 4.63
N TRP A 333 1.53 -11.41 5.90
CA TRP A 333 2.15 -12.42 6.77
C TRP A 333 1.09 -13.36 7.37
N SER A 334 1.50 -14.49 7.97
CA SER A 334 0.56 -15.39 8.65
C SER A 334 -0.28 -14.67 9.71
N ILE A 335 0.36 -13.82 10.51
CA ILE A 335 -0.27 -13.08 11.61
C ILE A 335 -1.31 -12.05 11.12
N ASP A 336 -1.09 -11.48 9.93
CA ASP A 336 -2.05 -10.59 9.28
C ASP A 336 -3.35 -11.32 8.98
N TRP A 337 -3.23 -12.55 8.49
CA TRP A 337 -4.36 -13.42 8.23
C TRP A 337 -5.00 -13.97 9.52
N ASP A 338 -4.22 -14.28 10.57
CA ASP A 338 -4.73 -14.63 11.89
C ASP A 338 -5.63 -13.49 12.45
N LEU A 339 -5.18 -12.24 12.28
CA LEU A 339 -5.92 -11.06 12.70
C LEU A 339 -7.23 -10.89 11.91
N LEU A 340 -7.19 -10.98 10.57
CA LEU A 340 -8.40 -10.89 9.73
C LEU A 340 -9.39 -12.02 10.03
N CYS A 341 -8.88 -13.22 10.27
CA CYS A 341 -9.67 -14.38 10.66
C CYS A 341 -10.38 -14.15 12.00
N SER A 342 -9.65 -13.58 12.97
CA SER A 342 -10.19 -13.22 14.29
C SER A 342 -11.23 -12.10 14.19
N TRP A 343 -10.96 -11.08 13.36
CA TRP A 343 -11.90 -9.99 13.10
C TRP A 343 -13.16 -10.47 12.39
N LEU A 344 -13.08 -11.35 11.39
CA LEU A 344 -14.28 -11.90 10.74
C LEU A 344 -15.19 -12.64 11.73
N SER A 345 -14.60 -13.35 12.70
CA SER A 345 -15.36 -14.20 13.62
C SER A 345 -15.61 -13.64 15.02
N ALA A 346 -15.25 -12.38 15.26
CA ALA A 346 -15.48 -11.77 16.56
C ALA A 346 -16.98 -11.50 16.78
N LEU A 347 -17.55 -11.99 17.87
CA LEU A 347 -18.91 -11.63 18.28
C LEU A 347 -18.88 -10.25 18.94
N HIS A 348 -19.56 -9.27 18.34
CA HIS A 348 -19.73 -7.96 18.98
C HIS A 348 -20.97 -8.00 19.89
N CYS A 349 -20.78 -7.67 21.17
CA CYS A 349 -21.80 -7.87 22.21
C CYS A 349 -23.06 -6.99 22.04
N GLU A 350 -23.01 -5.96 21.20
CA GLU A 350 -24.12 -5.00 21.04
C GLU A 350 -25.18 -5.39 20.00
N GLY A 351 -25.11 -6.61 19.44
CA GLY A 351 -26.08 -7.10 18.46
C GLY A 351 -25.85 -6.44 17.10
N GLU A 352 -25.01 -7.05 16.28
CA GLU A 352 -24.79 -6.55 14.92
C GLU A 352 -26.04 -6.81 14.07
N GLY A 353 -26.79 -5.75 13.75
CA GLY A 353 -27.87 -5.80 12.77
C GLY A 353 -27.37 -5.90 11.32
N SER A 354 -26.05 -5.91 11.08
CA SER A 354 -25.44 -5.90 9.75
C SER A 354 -24.15 -6.72 9.71
N PRO A 355 -23.89 -7.46 8.63
CA PRO A 355 -22.70 -8.31 8.51
C PRO A 355 -21.41 -7.48 8.41
N ARG A 356 -20.28 -8.07 8.83
CA ARG A 356 -18.95 -7.58 8.42
C ARG A 356 -18.64 -7.97 6.98
N GLY A 357 -17.84 -7.16 6.30
CA GLY A 357 -17.51 -7.35 4.89
C GLY A 357 -16.02 -7.47 4.61
N LEU A 358 -15.56 -8.56 3.99
CA LEU A 358 -14.19 -8.64 3.44
C LEU A 358 -14.23 -8.73 1.92
N ILE A 359 -13.56 -7.82 1.24
CA ILE A 359 -13.26 -7.94 -0.19
C ILE A 359 -11.76 -8.17 -0.32
N PHE A 360 -11.36 -9.31 -0.88
CA PHE A 360 -9.96 -9.59 -1.21
C PHE A 360 -9.81 -9.78 -2.71
N HIS A 361 -9.00 -8.94 -3.34
CA HIS A 361 -8.68 -9.07 -4.77
C HIS A 361 -7.16 -9.09 -4.99
N GLY A 362 -6.71 -9.94 -5.89
CA GLY A 362 -5.32 -10.04 -6.31
C GLY A 362 -5.12 -11.23 -7.23
N ASP A 363 -4.10 -11.19 -8.09
CA ASP A 363 -3.94 -12.18 -9.17
C ASP A 363 -3.79 -13.62 -8.64
N ARG A 364 -3.33 -13.77 -7.39
CA ARG A 364 -3.09 -15.05 -6.70
C ARG A 364 -3.68 -15.06 -5.30
N ALA A 365 -4.92 -14.61 -5.17
CA ALA A 365 -5.55 -14.42 -3.86
C ALA A 365 -5.54 -15.70 -3.00
N GLY A 366 -5.95 -16.85 -3.54
CA GLY A 366 -5.98 -18.13 -2.83
C GLY A 366 -4.58 -18.63 -2.46
N THR A 367 -3.68 -18.69 -3.44
CA THR A 367 -2.28 -19.10 -3.23
C THR A 367 -1.55 -18.17 -2.25
N GLY A 368 -1.85 -16.87 -2.26
CA GLY A 368 -1.27 -15.89 -1.33
C GLY A 368 -1.67 -16.10 0.11
N ILE A 369 -2.88 -16.63 0.36
CA ILE A 369 -3.30 -17.07 1.69
C ILE A 369 -2.59 -18.38 2.06
N ILE A 370 -2.56 -19.37 1.17
CA ILE A 370 -1.92 -20.67 1.46
C ILE A 370 -0.44 -20.53 1.79
N SER A 371 0.29 -19.78 0.97
CA SER A 371 1.74 -19.63 1.08
C SER A 371 2.17 -18.95 2.36
N ALA A 372 1.30 -18.16 2.98
CA ALA A 372 1.53 -17.56 4.30
C ALA A 372 1.27 -18.54 5.47
N GLY A 373 0.71 -19.74 5.23
CA GLY A 373 0.39 -20.74 6.26
C GLY A 373 -1.02 -20.77 6.90
N PRO A 374 -1.94 -19.79 6.76
CA PRO A 374 -3.27 -19.83 7.37
C PRO A 374 -4.30 -20.62 6.55
N TYR A 375 -4.06 -21.92 6.32
CA TYR A 375 -5.02 -22.80 5.60
C TYR A 375 -6.44 -22.80 6.20
N TYR A 376 -6.57 -22.46 7.49
CA TYR A 376 -7.84 -22.37 8.19
C TYR A 376 -8.71 -21.20 7.72
N LEU A 377 -8.13 -20.17 7.07
CA LEU A 377 -8.86 -19.00 6.61
C LEU A 377 -9.66 -19.31 5.34
N LEU A 378 -9.14 -20.18 4.48
CA LEU A 378 -9.77 -20.58 3.23
C LEU A 378 -11.22 -21.10 3.39
N PRO A 379 -11.51 -22.06 4.31
CA PRO A 379 -12.88 -22.45 4.60
C PRO A 379 -13.78 -21.30 5.09
N ARG A 380 -13.23 -20.32 5.82
CA ARG A 380 -14.01 -19.16 6.29
C ARG A 380 -14.34 -18.19 5.18
N LEU A 381 -13.45 -18.03 4.20
CA LEU A 381 -13.68 -17.25 2.99
C LEU A 381 -14.49 -18.00 1.94
N GLY A 382 -14.73 -19.29 2.15
CA GLY A 382 -15.47 -20.16 1.24
C GLY A 382 -14.71 -20.52 -0.03
N VAL A 383 -13.39 -20.38 -0.07
CA VAL A 383 -12.58 -20.54 -1.29
C VAL A 383 -11.48 -21.58 -1.12
N ALA A 384 -11.17 -22.31 -2.18
CA ALA A 384 -9.95 -23.10 -2.31
C ALA A 384 -9.28 -22.73 -3.64
N PRO A 385 -7.95 -22.59 -3.70
CA PRO A 385 -7.26 -22.46 -4.98
C PRO A 385 -7.26 -23.81 -5.70
N ASP A 386 -7.53 -23.78 -7.00
CA ASP A 386 -7.58 -24.96 -7.85
C ASP A 386 -6.35 -25.03 -8.76
N PHE A 387 -6.08 -23.93 -9.48
CA PHE A 387 -4.94 -23.83 -10.38
C PHE A 387 -4.25 -22.48 -10.30
N ASP A 388 -2.91 -22.49 -10.29
CA ASP A 388 -2.05 -21.31 -10.19
C ASP A 388 -2.22 -20.29 -11.33
N SER A 389 -2.82 -20.70 -12.45
CA SER A 389 -3.07 -19.82 -13.60
C SER A 389 -4.18 -20.34 -14.53
N TYR A 390 -5.15 -19.48 -14.83
CA TYR A 390 -6.19 -19.66 -15.84
C TYR A 390 -5.59 -20.06 -17.19
N ARG A 391 -4.59 -19.32 -17.69
CA ARG A 391 -3.94 -19.57 -18.99
C ARG A 391 -3.46 -21.01 -19.13
N THR A 392 -2.85 -21.56 -18.08
CA THR A 392 -2.32 -22.92 -18.12
C THR A 392 -3.41 -23.98 -18.24
N VAL A 393 -4.57 -23.75 -17.63
CA VAL A 393 -5.69 -24.69 -17.61
C VAL A 393 -6.54 -24.58 -18.87
N SER A 394 -6.82 -23.35 -19.31
CA SER A 394 -7.66 -23.08 -20.46
C SER A 394 -6.91 -23.22 -21.79
N GLY A 395 -5.58 -23.12 -21.77
CA GLY A 395 -4.78 -22.97 -23.00
C GLY A 395 -5.04 -21.65 -23.72
N ASP A 396 -5.51 -20.63 -22.99
CA ASP A 396 -5.86 -19.32 -23.55
C ASP A 396 -4.66 -18.37 -23.58
N ASP A 397 -4.06 -18.22 -24.75
CA ASP A 397 -2.95 -17.30 -24.99
C ASP A 397 -3.41 -15.86 -25.32
N ASN A 398 -4.72 -15.57 -25.30
CA ASN A 398 -5.21 -14.23 -25.55
C ASN A 398 -4.71 -13.25 -24.47
N TYR A 399 -4.39 -12.03 -24.89
CA TYR A 399 -4.01 -10.97 -23.97
C TYR A 399 -5.13 -10.66 -22.96
N CYS A 400 -6.37 -10.77 -23.43
CA CYS A 400 -7.58 -10.44 -22.70
C CYS A 400 -8.36 -11.70 -22.33
N VAL A 401 -8.97 -11.70 -21.15
CA VAL A 401 -9.94 -12.72 -20.72
C VAL A 401 -11.21 -12.03 -20.22
N ARG A 402 -12.39 -12.57 -20.57
CA ARG A 402 -13.66 -12.03 -20.10
C ARG A 402 -13.96 -12.51 -18.70
N ILE A 403 -14.51 -11.63 -17.87
CA ILE A 403 -15.04 -11.99 -16.56
C ILE A 403 -16.56 -12.01 -16.65
N GLU A 404 -17.14 -13.19 -16.61
CA GLU A 404 -18.58 -13.40 -16.83
C GLU A 404 -19.30 -13.79 -15.53
N ASP A 405 -20.58 -13.44 -15.47
CA ASP A 405 -21.47 -13.87 -14.40
C ASP A 405 -21.69 -15.38 -14.43
N VAL A 406 -21.58 -16.01 -13.27
CA VAL A 406 -22.03 -17.38 -13.09
C VAL A 406 -23.53 -17.38 -12.84
N ALA A 407 -24.25 -18.35 -13.40
CA ALA A 407 -25.67 -18.52 -13.12
C ALA A 407 -25.90 -18.71 -11.60
N GLY A 408 -26.67 -17.79 -10.99
CA GLY A 408 -26.90 -17.76 -9.55
C GLY A 408 -25.85 -16.97 -8.76
N SER A 409 -25.07 -16.10 -9.43
CA SER A 409 -24.15 -15.18 -8.76
C SER A 409 -24.85 -14.36 -7.67
N SER A 410 -24.12 -14.12 -6.58
CA SER A 410 -24.61 -13.39 -5.41
C SER A 410 -24.97 -11.94 -5.74
N TYR A 411 -24.25 -11.36 -6.70
CA TYR A 411 -24.56 -10.07 -7.30
C TYR A 411 -24.03 -10.00 -8.74
N PRO A 412 -24.76 -9.37 -9.67
CA PRO A 412 -24.21 -9.00 -10.98
C PRO A 412 -23.37 -7.72 -10.86
N PRO A 413 -22.36 -7.50 -11.72
CA PRO A 413 -21.64 -6.25 -11.77
C PRO A 413 -22.54 -5.21 -12.41
N THR A 414 -22.20 -3.95 -12.21
CA THR A 414 -22.86 -2.87 -12.94
C THR A 414 -22.31 -2.67 -14.35
N ALA A 415 -21.21 -3.36 -14.71
CA ALA A 415 -20.57 -3.27 -16.02
C ALA A 415 -20.01 -4.63 -16.48
N ALA A 416 -19.98 -4.87 -17.79
CA ALA A 416 -19.22 -5.99 -18.35
C ALA A 416 -17.73 -5.64 -18.28
N VAL A 417 -16.92 -6.55 -17.74
CA VAL A 417 -15.49 -6.31 -17.51
C VAL A 417 -14.65 -7.43 -18.09
N ASP A 418 -13.44 -7.06 -18.49
CA ASP A 418 -12.41 -7.96 -18.94
C ASP A 418 -11.16 -7.78 -18.07
N ALA A 419 -10.32 -8.80 -17.99
CA ALA A 419 -9.02 -8.74 -17.33
C ALA A 419 -7.89 -8.79 -18.37
N TRP A 420 -6.99 -7.81 -18.33
CA TRP A 420 -5.90 -7.68 -19.30
C TRP A 420 -4.64 -8.42 -18.85
N GLY A 421 -3.74 -8.78 -19.76
CA GLY A 421 -2.48 -9.44 -19.38
C GLY A 421 -2.60 -10.91 -19.03
N SER A 422 -3.69 -11.61 -19.39
CA SER A 422 -3.74 -13.08 -19.30
C SER A 422 -2.65 -13.73 -20.17
N GLY A 423 -2.47 -13.20 -21.39
CA GLY A 423 -1.44 -13.60 -22.34
C GLY A 423 -0.29 -12.59 -22.47
N CYS A 424 0.54 -12.76 -23.50
CA CYS A 424 1.65 -11.87 -23.81
C CYS A 424 1.16 -10.43 -24.10
N PRO A 425 1.88 -9.38 -23.65
CA PRO A 425 3.23 -9.41 -23.09
C PRO A 425 3.33 -9.54 -21.56
N ASP A 426 2.25 -9.33 -20.80
CA ASP A 426 2.34 -9.18 -19.33
C ASP A 426 2.31 -10.50 -18.55
N LEU A 427 1.58 -11.51 -19.06
CA LEU A 427 1.51 -12.86 -18.51
C LEU A 427 1.17 -12.93 -17.00
N LYS A 428 0.18 -12.16 -16.57
CA LYS A 428 -0.35 -12.10 -15.18
C LYS A 428 -0.79 -13.47 -14.69
N GLY A 429 -0.65 -13.67 -13.38
CA GLY A 429 -0.79 -14.97 -12.73
C GLY A 429 -2.20 -15.29 -12.26
N TYR A 430 -3.24 -14.98 -13.05
CA TYR A 430 -4.65 -15.12 -12.67
C TYR A 430 -5.02 -16.53 -12.24
N GLU A 431 -5.17 -16.73 -10.95
CA GLU A 431 -5.50 -18.02 -10.35
C GLU A 431 -6.94 -18.45 -10.66
N VAL A 432 -7.18 -19.76 -10.74
CA VAL A 432 -8.52 -20.35 -10.79
C VAL A 432 -8.91 -20.80 -9.39
N LEU A 433 -10.10 -20.40 -8.96
CA LEU A 433 -10.66 -20.68 -7.65
C LEU A 433 -11.75 -21.75 -7.76
N SER A 434 -11.85 -22.58 -6.72
CA SER A 434 -13.00 -23.46 -6.50
C SER A 434 -13.73 -23.07 -5.21
N PRO A 435 -15.05 -23.30 -5.12
CA PRO A 435 -15.78 -23.06 -3.88
C PRO A 435 -15.40 -24.09 -2.82
N ALA A 436 -15.32 -23.65 -1.57
CA ALA A 436 -15.12 -24.48 -0.39
C ALA A 436 -16.15 -24.13 0.69
N ALA A 437 -16.47 -25.07 1.57
CA ALA A 437 -17.47 -24.88 2.62
C ALA A 437 -18.80 -24.32 2.06
N SER A 438 -19.23 -23.13 2.50
CA SER A 438 -20.45 -22.44 2.05
C SER A 438 -20.23 -21.46 0.89
N GLY A 439 -19.01 -21.39 0.34
CA GLY A 439 -18.70 -20.50 -0.76
C GLY A 439 -19.45 -20.84 -2.04
N VAL A 440 -19.72 -19.81 -2.84
CA VAL A 440 -20.44 -19.90 -4.11
C VAL A 440 -19.64 -19.15 -5.17
N GLY A 441 -19.40 -19.81 -6.30
CA GLY A 441 -18.79 -19.18 -7.47
C GLY A 441 -19.69 -18.07 -8.02
N SER A 442 -19.12 -16.87 -8.13
CA SER A 442 -19.84 -15.66 -8.55
C SER A 442 -19.44 -15.23 -9.96
N ARG A 443 -18.15 -15.38 -10.30
CA ARG A 443 -17.58 -15.03 -11.60
C ARG A 443 -16.79 -16.18 -12.18
N ALA A 444 -16.77 -16.27 -13.49
CA ALA A 444 -15.95 -17.21 -14.24
C ALA A 444 -15.09 -16.52 -15.29
N TYR A 445 -13.99 -17.16 -15.66
CA TYR A 445 -13.22 -16.74 -16.83
C TYR A 445 -13.89 -17.25 -18.11
N GLU A 446 -14.03 -16.41 -19.12
CA GLU A 446 -14.43 -16.83 -20.47
C GLU A 446 -13.34 -16.44 -21.47
N ASN A 447 -12.88 -17.43 -22.23
CA ASN A 447 -11.92 -17.24 -23.31
C ASN A 447 -12.54 -16.37 -24.42
N VAL A 448 -11.90 -15.25 -24.74
CA VAL A 448 -12.40 -14.28 -25.72
C VAL A 448 -12.52 -14.88 -27.13
N GLY A 449 -11.58 -15.74 -27.53
CA GLY A 449 -11.52 -16.33 -28.86
C GLY A 449 -12.45 -17.53 -29.06
N THR A 450 -12.73 -18.30 -28.01
CA THR A 450 -13.50 -19.55 -28.11
C THR A 450 -14.86 -19.51 -27.43
N GLY A 451 -15.09 -18.55 -26.51
CA GLY A 451 -16.26 -18.52 -25.63
C GLY A 451 -16.26 -19.66 -24.58
N GLN A 452 -15.14 -20.35 -24.41
CA GLN A 452 -15.03 -21.42 -23.43
C GLN A 452 -14.92 -20.83 -22.03
N VAL A 453 -15.84 -21.22 -21.16
CA VAL A 453 -15.82 -20.86 -19.74
C VAL A 453 -14.89 -21.79 -18.95
N THR A 454 -14.03 -21.23 -18.11
CA THR A 454 -13.09 -21.95 -17.23
C THR A 454 -13.33 -21.53 -15.80
N GLU A 455 -13.91 -22.43 -14.98
CA GLU A 455 -14.03 -22.38 -13.51
C GLU A 455 -14.23 -20.97 -12.91
N TYR A 456 -13.92 -20.74 -11.64
CA TYR A 456 -14.26 -19.48 -10.99
C TYR A 456 -13.07 -18.52 -10.87
N GLN A 457 -13.35 -17.25 -11.19
CA GLN A 457 -12.48 -16.12 -10.92
C GLN A 457 -12.82 -15.44 -9.58
N GLN A 458 -14.06 -15.57 -9.13
CA GLN A 458 -14.52 -14.96 -7.88
C GLN A 458 -15.39 -15.93 -7.12
N ILE A 459 -15.12 -16.06 -5.83
CA ILE A 459 -15.96 -16.78 -4.87
C ILE A 459 -16.53 -15.79 -3.87
N THR A 460 -17.82 -15.93 -3.59
CA THR A 460 -18.52 -15.21 -2.53
C THR A 460 -18.89 -16.15 -1.40
N ASN A 461 -18.93 -15.67 -0.16
CA ASN A 461 -19.38 -16.46 0.98
C ASN A 461 -20.28 -15.60 1.88
N ASP A 462 -21.43 -16.14 2.28
CA ASP A 462 -22.39 -15.50 3.20
C ASP A 462 -22.55 -16.40 4.42
N VAL A 463 -22.07 -15.92 5.57
CA VAL A 463 -22.10 -16.67 6.82
C VAL A 463 -23.00 -15.94 7.80
N ASN A 464 -24.00 -16.66 8.29
CA ASN A 464 -24.85 -16.22 9.38
C ASN A 464 -24.87 -17.30 10.45
N ASP A 465 -23.87 -17.24 11.34
CA ASP A 465 -23.63 -18.27 12.35
C ASP A 465 -23.69 -17.66 13.76
N PRO A 466 -24.50 -18.22 14.69
CA PRO A 466 -24.60 -17.69 16.06
C PRO A 466 -23.29 -17.73 16.86
N ILE A 467 -22.32 -18.55 16.47
CA ILE A 467 -21.02 -18.75 17.13
C ILE A 467 -19.93 -17.96 16.41
N LEU A 468 -19.92 -17.98 15.08
CA LEU A 468 -18.90 -17.32 14.26
C LEU A 468 -19.26 -15.89 13.84
N GLY A 469 -20.47 -15.42 14.16
CA GLY A 469 -20.97 -14.11 13.76
C GLY A 469 -21.58 -14.09 12.37
N THR A 470 -21.95 -12.89 11.92
CA THR A 470 -22.52 -12.65 10.59
C THR A 470 -21.51 -11.88 9.74
N TYR A 471 -21.05 -12.49 8.65
CA TYR A 471 -20.08 -11.86 7.76
C TYR A 471 -20.26 -12.32 6.31
N ARG A 472 -19.82 -11.47 5.39
CA ARG A 472 -19.80 -11.74 3.95
C ARG A 472 -18.41 -11.49 3.40
N THR A 473 -17.96 -12.37 2.51
CA THR A 473 -16.66 -12.24 1.86
C THR A 473 -16.76 -12.36 0.35
N VAL A 474 -15.92 -11.59 -0.36
CA VAL A 474 -15.69 -11.68 -1.79
C VAL A 474 -14.19 -11.93 -1.98
N VAL A 475 -13.82 -13.03 -2.63
CA VAL A 475 -12.44 -13.33 -2.99
C VAL A 475 -12.34 -13.41 -4.50
N SER A 476 -11.44 -12.61 -5.07
CA SER A 476 -11.25 -12.45 -6.50
C SER A 476 -9.80 -12.71 -6.87
N SER A 477 -9.57 -13.60 -7.85
CA SER A 477 -8.24 -13.96 -8.34
C SER A 477 -7.72 -13.05 -9.46
N VAL A 478 -8.29 -11.86 -9.59
CA VAL A 478 -7.78 -10.77 -10.44
C VAL A 478 -7.70 -9.53 -9.58
N SER A 479 -6.57 -8.83 -9.61
CA SER A 479 -6.50 -7.51 -8.99
C SER A 479 -7.38 -6.51 -9.72
N TYR A 480 -8.12 -5.65 -9.02
CA TYR A 480 -9.06 -4.72 -9.65
C TYR A 480 -8.38 -3.67 -10.55
N ASP A 481 -7.10 -3.37 -10.37
CA ASP A 481 -6.33 -2.53 -11.31
C ASP A 481 -5.92 -3.25 -12.61
N HIS A 482 -6.19 -4.55 -12.69
CA HIS A 482 -6.07 -5.34 -13.89
C HIS A 482 -7.41 -5.58 -14.61
N LEU A 483 -8.52 -5.06 -14.05
CA LEU A 483 -9.80 -5.04 -14.73
C LEU A 483 -9.89 -3.84 -15.69
N SER A 484 -10.70 -3.99 -16.73
CA SER A 484 -11.08 -2.90 -17.63
C SER A 484 -12.52 -3.10 -18.13
N VAL A 485 -13.19 -2.02 -18.46
CA VAL A 485 -14.54 -2.07 -19.02
C VAL A 485 -14.47 -2.65 -20.43
N ARG A 486 -15.36 -3.60 -20.72
CA ARG A 486 -15.47 -4.18 -22.05
C ARG A 486 -15.98 -3.15 -23.05
N GLU A 487 -15.22 -2.89 -24.09
CA GLU A 487 -15.64 -2.04 -25.21
C GLU A 487 -15.94 -2.84 -26.47
N GLN A 488 -16.81 -2.30 -27.32
CA GLN A 488 -17.10 -2.91 -28.61
C GLN A 488 -15.97 -2.62 -29.59
N GLY A 489 -15.08 -3.60 -29.80
CA GLY A 489 -14.03 -3.54 -30.81
C GLY A 489 -12.63 -3.17 -30.30
N ASP A 490 -12.49 -2.88 -29.01
CA ASP A 490 -11.20 -2.84 -28.31
C ASP A 490 -11.30 -3.69 -27.05
N GLU A 491 -10.46 -4.72 -26.95
CA GLU A 491 -10.48 -5.66 -25.84
C GLU A 491 -9.42 -5.23 -24.84
N CYS A 492 -9.79 -5.17 -23.56
CA CYS A 492 -8.83 -4.91 -22.48
C CYS A 492 -8.08 -3.56 -22.60
N THR A 493 -8.80 -2.48 -22.91
CA THR A 493 -8.24 -1.11 -22.96
C THR A 493 -7.63 -0.72 -21.61
N GLN A 494 -6.34 -0.38 -21.56
CA GLN A 494 -5.62 -0.09 -20.31
C GLN A 494 -5.57 1.40 -19.94
N THR A 495 -6.58 2.17 -20.35
CA THR A 495 -6.65 3.57 -19.92
C THR A 495 -7.03 3.64 -18.44
N PHE A 496 -6.49 4.64 -17.74
CA PHE A 496 -6.73 4.84 -16.32
C PHE A 496 -8.23 4.86 -15.98
N ASP A 497 -9.01 5.62 -16.77
CA ASP A 497 -10.45 5.78 -16.54
C ASP A 497 -11.21 4.45 -16.69
N ARG A 498 -10.86 3.61 -17.68
CA ARG A 498 -11.53 2.31 -17.89
C ARG A 498 -11.20 1.30 -16.82
N ILE A 499 -9.96 1.31 -16.32
CA ILE A 499 -9.56 0.49 -15.18
C ILE A 499 -10.33 0.90 -13.93
N VAL A 500 -10.38 2.20 -13.63
CA VAL A 500 -11.09 2.73 -12.47
C VAL A 500 -12.60 2.48 -12.56
N GLU A 501 -13.21 2.65 -13.74
CA GLU A 501 -14.63 2.38 -13.96
C GLU A 501 -14.97 0.90 -13.73
N ALA A 502 -14.15 -0.04 -14.23
CA ALA A 502 -14.36 -1.47 -14.02
C ALA A 502 -14.19 -1.88 -12.56
N GLY A 503 -13.11 -1.44 -11.90
CA GLY A 503 -12.89 -1.71 -10.48
C GLY A 503 -13.97 -1.11 -9.59
N ALA A 504 -14.43 0.11 -9.89
CA ALA A 504 -15.52 0.76 -9.17
C ALA A 504 -16.86 0.03 -9.34
N ALA A 505 -17.15 -0.51 -10.53
CA ALA A 505 -18.34 -1.30 -10.80
C ALA A 505 -18.38 -2.57 -9.93
N GLU A 506 -17.27 -3.31 -9.86
CA GLU A 506 -17.15 -4.49 -8.99
C GLU A 506 -17.26 -4.12 -7.51
N LEU A 507 -16.55 -3.07 -7.07
CA LEU A 507 -16.60 -2.63 -5.68
C LEU A 507 -17.99 -2.18 -5.25
N SER A 508 -18.68 -1.41 -6.09
CA SER A 508 -20.04 -0.93 -5.82
C SER A 508 -20.99 -2.11 -5.66
N ALA A 509 -20.93 -3.10 -6.55
CA ALA A 509 -21.79 -4.26 -6.50
C ALA A 509 -21.48 -5.15 -5.28
N ALA A 510 -20.20 -5.39 -4.99
CA ALA A 510 -19.73 -6.15 -3.84
C ALA A 510 -20.15 -5.50 -2.51
N LEU A 511 -19.89 -4.20 -2.33
CA LEU A 511 -20.23 -3.47 -1.10
C LEU A 511 -21.74 -3.41 -0.89
N ASN A 512 -22.52 -3.18 -1.95
CA ASN A 512 -23.98 -3.20 -1.88
C ASN A 512 -24.51 -4.59 -1.50
N TRP A 513 -23.94 -5.66 -2.05
CA TRP A 513 -24.31 -7.02 -1.67
C TRP A 513 -23.96 -7.31 -0.21
N ILE A 514 -22.74 -6.98 0.22
CA ILE A 514 -22.29 -7.19 1.60
C ILE A 514 -23.24 -6.49 2.57
N PHE A 515 -23.50 -5.20 2.38
CA PHE A 515 -24.21 -4.37 3.36
C PHE A 515 -25.71 -4.15 3.04
N GLY A 516 -26.27 -4.89 2.08
CA GLY A 516 -27.69 -4.79 1.71
C GLY A 516 -28.10 -3.41 1.17
N GLY A 517 -27.19 -2.75 0.44
CA GLY A 517 -27.38 -1.43 -0.17
C GLY A 517 -27.10 -0.24 0.76
N ASN A 518 -26.86 -0.47 2.05
CA ASN A 518 -26.52 0.58 3.02
C ASN A 518 -25.04 0.45 3.42
N VAL A 519 -24.14 0.83 2.51
CA VAL A 519 -22.70 0.80 2.77
C VAL A 519 -22.38 1.71 3.96
N PRO A 520 -21.75 1.21 5.05
CA PRO A 520 -21.38 2.02 6.20
C PRO A 520 -20.47 3.18 5.79
N GLY A 521 -20.87 4.41 6.09
CA GLY A 521 -20.08 5.61 5.79
C GLY A 521 -19.13 5.98 6.93
N LEU A 522 -19.69 6.44 8.05
CA LEU A 522 -18.94 6.93 9.21
C LEU A 522 -19.38 6.23 10.49
N HIS A 523 -18.42 5.96 11.39
CA HIS A 523 -18.66 5.58 12.77
C HIS A 523 -18.56 6.79 13.70
N GLU A 524 -19.40 6.77 14.73
CA GLU A 524 -19.29 7.61 15.91
C GLU A 524 -18.53 6.78 16.98
N ASP A 525 -17.59 7.40 17.68
CA ASP A 525 -16.87 6.80 18.82
C ASP A 525 -17.70 6.82 20.11
#